data_AF-A0A661JW63-F1
#
_entry.id   AF-A0A661JW63-F1
#
_cell.length_a   1.000
_cell.length_b   1.000
_cell.length_c   1.000
_cell.angle_alpha   90.00
_cell.angle_beta   90.00
_cell.angle_gamma   90.00
#
_symmetry.space_group_name_H-M   'P 1'
#
loop_
_entity.id
_entity.type
_entity.pdbx_description
1 polymer ?
#
loop_
_entity_poly.entity_id
_entity_poly.type
_entity_poly.pdbx_seq_one_letter_code
_entity_poly.pdbx_strand_id
1 'polypeptide(L)'
;MDPVGTIQPDTLSTKDLHWRILWDKDKCTLCGKCTAVCPVQAIELGVHRKRLVNVPLGLEDKPSNVYTVYHGIRQRTDAEHACVGCGMCNLVCPNNAIVPVRNEEIDKLRYHIHKDGIPRRRGGRRNSPESLLDKIKFVRISMLTDPALDAGRHEFELRTLLGRILPPEELIERTRNGEWIPPVREIYPLIIGSMSFGALSPNMWEGLMMGVAYLNEELGIPVRICTGEGGCPPRLLRSRFIKYVILQIASGYFGWDEIIHAIPEMKEDPCAIEIKYGQGAKPGDGGLLMWYKVNKLIASIRGVPSGVSLPSP
;
A
#
# COMPACT_ATOMS: atom_id res chain seq x y z
N MET A 1 -0.42 -31.20 -10.26
CA MET A 1 -1.85 -31.60 -10.34
C MET A 1 -2.45 -30.69 -11.38
N ASP A 2 -2.51 -31.16 -12.62
CA ASP A 2 -2.93 -30.31 -13.75
C ASP A 2 -4.45 -30.34 -13.93
N PRO A 3 -5.05 -29.18 -14.25
CA PRO A 3 -6.48 -28.98 -14.19
C PRO A 3 -7.21 -29.71 -15.33
N VAL A 4 -8.39 -30.26 -15.03
CA VAL A 4 -9.43 -30.52 -16.03
C VAL A 4 -10.22 -29.21 -16.26
N GLY A 5 -9.49 -28.13 -16.53
CA GLY A 5 -10.00 -27.05 -17.37
C GLY A 5 -9.64 -27.44 -18.80
N THR A 6 -10.38 -26.94 -19.78
CA THR A 6 -9.89 -26.97 -21.17
C THR A 6 -8.50 -26.33 -21.20
N ILE A 7 -7.46 -27.14 -21.34
CA ILE A 7 -6.09 -26.65 -21.49
C ILE A 7 -6.04 -26.01 -22.86
N GLN A 8 -6.21 -24.69 -22.89
CA GLN A 8 -5.87 -23.89 -24.07
C GLN A 8 -4.34 -23.70 -24.06
N PRO A 9 -3.69 -23.54 -25.21
CA PRO A 9 -2.24 -23.37 -25.30
C PRO A 9 -1.66 -22.31 -24.36
N ASP A 10 -2.46 -21.30 -23.98
CA ASP A 10 -2.07 -20.16 -23.13
C ASP A 10 -2.55 -20.26 -21.66
N THR A 11 -2.94 -21.45 -21.20
CA THR A 11 -3.38 -21.67 -19.81
C THR A 11 -2.19 -21.97 -18.90
N LEU A 12 -2.05 -21.17 -17.84
CA LEU A 12 -1.04 -21.38 -16.80
C LEU A 12 -1.42 -22.56 -15.90
N SER A 13 -0.43 -23.34 -15.50
CA SER A 13 -0.53 -24.33 -14.44
C SER A 13 -0.06 -23.76 -13.09
N THR A 14 -0.29 -24.49 -12.00
CA THR A 14 0.24 -24.13 -10.68
C THR A 14 1.78 -24.09 -10.63
N LYS A 15 2.47 -24.76 -11.56
CA LYS A 15 3.92 -24.73 -11.70
C LYS A 15 4.44 -23.54 -12.50
N ASP A 16 3.57 -22.80 -13.18
CA ASP A 16 3.98 -21.62 -13.95
C ASP A 16 3.84 -20.33 -13.14
N LEU A 17 3.24 -20.43 -11.94
CA LEU A 17 3.09 -19.33 -11.00
C LEU A 17 4.34 -19.16 -10.14
N HIS A 18 4.65 -17.91 -9.79
CA HIS A 18 5.76 -17.56 -8.89
C HIS A 18 5.62 -18.17 -7.48
N TRP A 19 4.40 -18.22 -6.96
CA TRP A 19 4.07 -18.80 -5.66
C TRP A 19 3.11 -19.96 -5.84
N ARG A 20 3.53 -21.13 -5.37
CA ARG A 20 2.71 -22.34 -5.33
C ARG A 20 2.19 -22.56 -3.92
N ILE A 21 0.92 -22.92 -3.81
CA ILE A 21 0.30 -23.21 -2.52
C ILE A 21 0.33 -24.71 -2.32
N LEU A 22 1.06 -25.15 -1.30
CA LEU A 22 1.04 -26.53 -0.84
C LEU A 22 -0.11 -26.67 0.15
N TRP A 23 -0.98 -27.62 -0.14
CA TRP A 23 -2.14 -27.94 0.68
C TRP A 23 -2.15 -29.43 0.97
N ASP A 24 -2.30 -29.76 2.25
CA ASP A 24 -2.38 -31.11 2.76
C ASP A 24 -3.84 -31.46 3.06
N LYS A 25 -4.36 -32.47 2.35
CA LYS A 25 -5.75 -32.91 2.47
C LYS A 25 -6.01 -33.53 3.85
N ASP A 26 -5.05 -34.24 4.42
CA ASP A 26 -5.24 -35.04 5.62
C ASP A 26 -5.23 -34.15 6.88
N LYS A 27 -4.56 -33.00 6.82
CA LYS A 27 -4.54 -32.00 7.89
C LYS A 27 -5.69 -30.99 7.83
N CYS A 28 -6.32 -30.84 6.67
CA CYS A 28 -7.28 -29.75 6.44
C CYS A 28 -8.66 -30.06 7.02
N THR A 29 -9.17 -29.18 7.87
CA THR A 29 -10.53 -29.26 8.45
C THR A 29 -11.61 -28.60 7.60
N LEU A 30 -11.28 -28.13 6.39
CA LEU A 30 -12.21 -27.50 5.44
C LEU A 30 -12.96 -26.27 6.02
N CYS A 31 -12.38 -25.57 6.98
CA CYS A 31 -13.03 -24.43 7.66
C CYS A 31 -13.13 -23.12 6.83
N GLY A 32 -12.46 -23.03 5.67
CA GLY A 32 -12.52 -21.87 4.77
C GLY A 32 -11.84 -20.59 5.25
N LYS A 33 -11.19 -20.57 6.42
CA LYS A 33 -10.50 -19.36 6.95
C LYS A 33 -9.44 -18.82 6.00
N CYS A 34 -8.66 -19.70 5.39
CA CYS A 34 -7.58 -19.34 4.46
C CYS A 34 -8.09 -18.70 3.17
N THR A 35 -9.24 -19.15 2.64
CA THR A 35 -9.84 -18.57 1.44
C THR A 35 -10.47 -17.21 1.75
N ALA A 36 -11.10 -17.07 2.92
CA ALA A 36 -11.69 -15.81 3.37
C ALA A 36 -10.64 -14.70 3.60
N VAL A 37 -9.46 -15.03 4.14
CA VAL A 37 -8.40 -14.04 4.42
C VAL A 37 -7.55 -13.72 3.19
N CYS A 38 -7.65 -14.48 2.09
CA CYS A 38 -6.73 -14.34 0.96
C CYS A 38 -6.95 -12.99 0.25
N PRO A 39 -5.99 -12.05 0.31
CA PRO A 39 -6.19 -10.69 -0.20
C PRO A 39 -6.24 -10.59 -1.73
N VAL A 40 -5.83 -11.67 -2.42
CA VAL A 40 -5.85 -11.81 -3.89
C VAL A 40 -6.80 -12.91 -4.35
N GLN A 41 -7.53 -13.54 -3.42
CA GLN A 41 -8.41 -14.68 -3.73
C GLN A 41 -7.71 -15.77 -4.58
N ALA A 42 -6.44 -16.04 -4.29
CA ALA A 42 -5.61 -17.01 -5.01
C ALA A 42 -6.03 -18.47 -4.80
N ILE A 43 -6.92 -18.72 -3.84
CA ILE A 43 -7.38 -20.05 -3.46
C ILE A 43 -8.89 -20.08 -3.31
N GLU A 44 -9.47 -21.19 -3.72
CA GLU A 44 -10.90 -21.49 -3.61
C GLU A 44 -11.11 -22.79 -2.84
N LEU A 45 -12.15 -22.82 -2.01
CA LEU A 45 -12.59 -24.02 -1.29
C LEU A 45 -13.77 -24.62 -2.07
N GLY A 46 -13.68 -25.89 -2.43
CA GLY A 46 -14.75 -26.51 -3.21
C GLY A 46 -14.61 -28.01 -3.35
N VAL A 47 -15.46 -28.54 -4.23
CA VAL A 47 -15.47 -29.94 -4.64
C VAL A 47 -14.87 -30.03 -6.02
N HIS A 48 -13.79 -30.79 -6.14
CA HIS A 48 -12.97 -30.82 -7.34
C HIS A 48 -12.85 -32.24 -7.87
N ARG A 49 -13.03 -32.38 -9.18
CA ARG A 49 -12.83 -33.63 -9.91
C ARG A 49 -11.36 -33.78 -10.28
N LYS A 50 -10.76 -34.90 -9.90
CA LYS A 50 -9.37 -35.28 -10.22
C LYS A 50 -9.38 -36.45 -11.20
N ARG A 51 -8.76 -36.24 -12.36
CA ARG A 51 -8.46 -37.32 -13.30
C ARG A 51 -7.21 -38.06 -12.85
N LEU A 52 -7.31 -39.37 -12.71
CA LEU A 52 -6.22 -40.31 -12.51
C LEU A 52 -6.10 -41.15 -13.78
N VAL A 53 -4.90 -41.26 -14.31
CA VAL A 53 -4.63 -42.17 -15.44
C VAL A 53 -4.25 -43.50 -14.82
N ASN A 54 -5.09 -44.51 -15.03
CA ASN A 54 -4.76 -45.87 -14.68
C ASN A 54 -3.88 -46.44 -15.80
N VAL A 55 -2.59 -46.64 -15.50
CA VAL A 55 -1.61 -47.20 -16.44
C VAL A 55 -1.35 -48.64 -15.98
N PRO A 56 -2.00 -49.63 -16.61
CA PRO A 56 -1.76 -51.03 -16.28
C PRO A 56 -0.31 -51.41 -16.59
N LEU A 57 0.26 -52.33 -15.80
CA LEU A 57 1.62 -52.84 -15.98
C LEU A 57 1.62 -53.85 -17.13
N GLY A 58 2.08 -53.43 -18.30
CA GLY A 58 2.14 -54.26 -19.51
C GLY A 58 1.78 -53.48 -20.76
N LEU A 59 1.90 -54.12 -21.93
CA LEU A 59 1.50 -53.55 -23.22
C LEU A 59 0.13 -54.06 -23.69
N GLU A 60 -0.48 -54.99 -22.95
CA GLU A 60 -1.71 -55.67 -23.33
C GLU A 60 -2.95 -54.78 -23.13
N ASP A 61 -2.97 -53.99 -22.05
CA ASP A 61 -4.10 -53.15 -21.69
C ASP A 61 -3.85 -51.68 -22.05
N LYS A 62 -4.89 -51.03 -22.60
CA LYS A 62 -4.85 -49.58 -22.87
C LYS A 62 -5.04 -48.80 -21.57
N PRO A 63 -4.31 -47.69 -21.38
CA PRO A 63 -4.50 -46.83 -20.21
C PRO A 63 -5.91 -46.24 -20.20
N SER A 64 -6.55 -46.26 -19.03
CA SER A 64 -7.91 -45.76 -18.83
C SER A 64 -7.94 -44.56 -17.90
N ASN A 65 -8.96 -43.70 -18.06
CA ASN A 65 -9.14 -42.52 -17.22
C ASN A 65 -10.11 -42.84 -16.09
N VAL A 66 -9.63 -42.82 -14.85
CA VAL A 66 -10.45 -42.92 -13.64
C VAL A 66 -10.64 -41.52 -13.07
N TYR A 67 -11.86 -41.18 -12.67
CA TYR A 67 -12.15 -39.89 -12.06
C TYR A 67 -12.48 -40.06 -10.58
N THR A 68 -11.78 -39.31 -9.74
CA THR A 68 -12.04 -39.23 -8.30
C THR A 68 -12.48 -37.82 -7.95
N VAL A 69 -13.17 -37.67 -6.82
CA VAL A 69 -13.61 -36.36 -6.33
C VAL A 69 -12.90 -36.09 -5.00
N TYR A 70 -12.44 -34.86 -4.80
CA TYR A 70 -11.91 -34.41 -3.51
C TYR A 70 -12.54 -33.08 -3.09
N HIS A 71 -12.70 -32.92 -1.79
CA HIS A 71 -13.15 -31.69 -1.14
C HIS A 71 -11.90 -30.99 -0.61
N GLY A 72 -11.72 -29.72 -0.91
CA GLY A 72 -10.46 -29.09 -0.56
C GLY A 72 -10.20 -27.72 -1.15
N ILE A 73 -8.96 -27.29 -0.93
CA ILE A 73 -8.47 -26.01 -1.42
C ILE A 73 -7.80 -26.21 -2.78
N ARG A 74 -8.17 -25.39 -3.74
CA ARG A 74 -7.53 -25.31 -5.05
C ARG A 74 -6.92 -23.93 -5.26
N GLN A 75 -5.70 -23.90 -5.77
CA GLN A 75 -5.07 -22.66 -6.21
C GLN A 75 -5.57 -22.28 -7.60
N ARG A 76 -5.98 -21.02 -7.75
CA ARG A 76 -6.29 -20.41 -9.05
C ARG A 76 -5.02 -20.22 -9.87
N THR A 77 -5.11 -20.46 -11.17
CA THR A 77 -3.95 -20.38 -12.08
C THR A 77 -4.00 -19.19 -13.03
N ASP A 78 -5.06 -18.40 -13.01
CA ASP A 78 -5.12 -17.18 -13.79
C ASP A 78 -4.18 -16.10 -13.22
N ALA A 79 -3.73 -15.20 -14.09
CA ALA A 79 -2.76 -14.19 -13.72
C ALA A 79 -3.33 -13.16 -12.72
N GLU A 80 -4.64 -12.92 -12.74
CA GLU A 80 -5.31 -11.92 -11.90
C GLU A 80 -5.30 -12.31 -10.42
N HIS A 81 -5.54 -13.59 -10.14
CA HIS A 81 -5.59 -14.16 -8.79
C HIS A 81 -4.25 -14.79 -8.36
N ALA A 82 -3.15 -14.51 -9.05
CA ALA A 82 -1.85 -15.07 -8.71
C ALA A 82 -1.43 -14.77 -7.25
N CYS A 83 -1.01 -15.80 -6.52
CA CYS A 83 -0.56 -15.70 -5.13
C CYS A 83 0.67 -14.78 -5.01
N VAL A 84 0.70 -13.95 -3.97
CA VAL A 84 1.80 -12.98 -3.69
C VAL A 84 2.71 -13.39 -2.53
N GLY A 85 2.52 -14.58 -1.96
CA GLY A 85 3.39 -15.10 -0.89
C GLY A 85 3.24 -14.43 0.48
N CYS A 86 2.17 -13.67 0.73
CA CYS A 86 1.97 -12.94 2.00
C CYS A 86 1.85 -13.82 3.27
N GLY A 87 1.66 -15.13 3.14
CA GLY A 87 1.61 -16.05 4.28
C GLY A 87 0.32 -16.03 5.12
N MET A 88 -0.63 -15.11 4.88
CA MET A 88 -1.88 -15.04 5.66
C MET A 88 -2.63 -16.37 5.74
N CYS A 89 -2.67 -17.16 4.65
CA CYS A 89 -3.34 -18.45 4.64
C CYS A 89 -2.73 -19.46 5.64
N ASN A 90 -1.41 -19.42 5.82
CA ASN A 90 -0.71 -20.24 6.81
C ASN A 90 -1.01 -19.75 8.23
N LEU A 91 -0.91 -18.44 8.45
CA LEU A 91 -1.13 -17.82 9.77
C LEU A 91 -2.53 -18.08 10.36
N VAL A 92 -3.57 -18.12 9.51
CA VAL A 92 -4.94 -18.39 9.97
C VAL A 92 -5.31 -19.87 9.99
N CYS A 93 -4.44 -20.75 9.50
CA CYS A 93 -4.73 -22.17 9.42
C CYS A 93 -4.56 -22.81 10.81
N PRO A 94 -5.62 -23.41 11.40
CA PRO A 94 -5.51 -24.01 12.73
C PRO A 94 -4.57 -25.22 12.79
N ASN A 95 -4.40 -25.91 11.65
CA ASN A 95 -3.66 -27.17 11.56
C ASN A 95 -2.40 -27.07 10.68
N ASN A 96 -1.98 -25.87 10.28
CA ASN A 96 -0.88 -25.66 9.32
C ASN A 96 -0.99 -26.53 8.05
N ALA A 97 -2.21 -26.71 7.56
CA ALA A 97 -2.53 -27.55 6.41
C ALA A 97 -2.25 -26.87 5.06
N ILE A 98 -1.86 -25.60 5.07
CA ILE A 98 -1.65 -24.80 3.86
C ILE A 98 -0.47 -23.85 4.03
N VAL A 99 0.42 -23.80 3.04
CA VAL A 99 1.59 -22.91 3.05
C VAL A 99 1.91 -22.43 1.63
N PRO A 100 2.15 -21.12 1.41
CA PRO A 100 2.68 -20.63 0.16
C PRO A 100 4.18 -20.88 0.11
N VAL A 101 4.65 -21.52 -0.97
CA VAL A 101 6.05 -21.81 -1.23
C VAL A 101 6.44 -21.16 -2.55
N ARG A 102 7.64 -20.57 -2.58
CA ARG A 102 8.17 -19.97 -3.79
C ARG A 102 8.54 -21.08 -4.77
N ASN A 103 8.16 -20.91 -6.03
CA ASN A 103 8.49 -21.88 -7.06
C ASN A 103 9.95 -21.70 -7.50
N GLU A 104 10.59 -22.81 -7.87
CA GLU A 104 12.00 -22.82 -8.33
C GLU A 104 12.12 -22.49 -9.81
N GLU A 105 11.07 -22.76 -10.60
CA GLU A 105 11.04 -22.45 -12.03
C GLU A 105 10.98 -20.94 -12.30
N ILE A 106 11.46 -20.54 -13.48
CA ILE A 106 11.39 -19.16 -13.99
C ILE A 106 9.93 -18.69 -13.97
N ASP A 107 9.70 -17.45 -13.54
CA ASP A 107 8.38 -16.84 -13.48
C ASP A 107 7.77 -16.67 -14.88
N LYS A 108 7.01 -17.67 -15.34
CA LYS A 108 6.30 -17.63 -16.62
C LYS A 108 5.06 -16.73 -16.56
N LEU A 109 4.54 -16.46 -15.35
CA LEU A 109 3.43 -15.52 -15.14
C LEU A 109 3.69 -14.17 -15.82
N ARG A 110 4.95 -13.70 -15.84
CA ARG A 110 5.35 -12.41 -16.43
C ARG A 110 4.87 -12.20 -17.86
N TYR A 111 4.79 -13.27 -18.64
CA TYR A 111 4.33 -13.22 -20.04
C TYR A 111 2.81 -13.07 -20.18
N HIS A 112 2.07 -13.36 -19.11
CA HIS A 112 0.61 -13.30 -19.06
C HIS A 112 0.08 -12.11 -18.26
N ILE A 113 0.95 -11.22 -17.75
CA ILE A 113 0.56 -10.00 -17.01
C ILE A 113 -0.06 -8.94 -17.95
N HIS A 114 0.24 -9.02 -19.25
CA HIS A 114 -0.19 -8.08 -20.28
C HIS A 114 -1.08 -8.74 -21.35
N LYS A 115 -2.01 -9.63 -20.95
CA LYS A 115 -2.95 -10.22 -21.90
C LYS A 115 -3.71 -9.12 -22.65
N ASP A 116 -3.87 -9.31 -23.96
CA ASP A 116 -4.55 -8.38 -24.88
C ASP A 116 -3.93 -6.96 -24.92
N GLY A 117 -2.65 -6.81 -24.55
CA GLY A 117 -1.96 -5.52 -24.52
C GLY A 117 -2.37 -4.60 -23.36
N ILE A 118 -3.25 -5.08 -22.47
CA ILE A 118 -3.72 -4.31 -21.31
C ILE A 118 -2.83 -4.66 -20.12
N PRO A 119 -2.12 -3.68 -19.51
CA PRO A 119 -1.33 -3.97 -18.32
C PRO A 119 -2.22 -4.35 -17.15
N ARG A 120 -1.87 -5.40 -16.41
CA ARG A 120 -2.48 -5.73 -15.11
C ARG A 120 -2.41 -4.52 -14.17
N ARG A 121 -3.54 -3.86 -13.98
CA ARG A 121 -3.71 -2.76 -13.03
C ARG A 121 -4.14 -3.34 -11.69
N ARG A 122 -3.41 -3.04 -10.62
CA ARG A 122 -3.86 -3.29 -9.24
C ARG A 122 -3.70 -1.98 -8.48
N GLY A 123 -4.79 -1.42 -7.99
CA GLY A 123 -4.78 -0.09 -7.37
C GLY A 123 -4.44 1.05 -8.32
N GLY A 124 -4.79 0.92 -9.62
CA GLY A 124 -4.59 1.98 -10.62
C GLY A 124 -3.15 2.19 -11.12
N ARG A 125 -2.15 1.48 -10.57
CA ARG A 125 -0.75 1.59 -10.97
C ARG A 125 -0.34 0.46 -11.92
N ARG A 126 0.60 0.75 -12.84
CA ARG A 126 1.27 -0.25 -13.68
C ARG A 126 2.17 -1.10 -12.77
N ASN A 127 1.86 -2.39 -12.62
CA ASN A 127 2.69 -3.33 -11.84
C ASN A 127 3.90 -3.81 -12.67
N SER A 128 4.72 -2.88 -13.17
CA SER A 128 5.99 -3.23 -13.81
C SER A 128 7.09 -3.24 -12.75
N PRO A 129 7.95 -4.29 -12.71
CA PRO A 129 9.06 -4.34 -11.77
C PRO A 129 10.21 -3.37 -12.11
N GLU A 130 10.21 -2.77 -13.31
CA GLU A 130 11.25 -1.81 -13.70
C GLU A 130 10.99 -0.42 -13.10
N SER A 131 11.95 0.10 -12.33
CA SER A 131 11.94 1.50 -11.88
C SER A 131 12.79 2.38 -12.80
N LEU A 132 12.38 3.64 -12.99
CA LEU A 132 13.22 4.64 -13.63
C LEU A 132 14.51 4.86 -12.82
N LEU A 133 14.45 4.73 -11.50
CA LEU A 133 15.60 4.93 -10.61
C LEU A 133 16.72 3.92 -10.91
N ASP A 134 16.39 2.70 -11.31
CA ASP A 134 17.38 1.67 -11.67
C ASP A 134 18.14 2.00 -12.96
N LYS A 135 17.59 2.91 -13.77
CA LYS A 135 18.18 3.38 -15.04
C LYS A 135 19.06 4.62 -14.84
N ILE A 136 19.04 5.23 -13.65
CA ILE A 136 19.86 6.40 -13.31
C ILE A 136 21.21 5.91 -12.77
N LYS A 137 22.30 6.34 -13.40
CA LYS A 137 23.66 6.11 -12.89
C LYS A 137 24.22 7.41 -12.33
N PHE A 138 24.45 7.45 -11.02
CA PHE A 138 25.22 8.52 -10.41
C PHE A 138 26.70 8.31 -10.71
N VAL A 139 27.27 9.18 -11.56
CA VAL A 139 28.71 9.22 -11.77
C VAL A 139 29.38 9.89 -10.57
N ARG A 140 30.57 9.44 -10.19
CA ARG A 140 31.34 10.11 -9.14
C ARG A 140 31.73 11.50 -9.65
N ILE A 141 31.28 12.54 -8.97
CA ILE A 141 31.64 13.93 -9.31
C ILE A 141 33.05 14.31 -8.83
N SER A 142 33.70 13.44 -8.03
CA SER A 142 34.96 13.71 -7.33
C SER A 142 36.23 13.46 -8.17
N MET A 143 36.24 13.77 -9.47
CA MET A 143 37.46 13.65 -10.29
C MET A 143 38.16 15.00 -10.55
N LEU A 144 37.60 16.13 -10.09
CA LEU A 144 38.22 17.45 -10.18
C LEU A 144 38.93 17.90 -8.89
N THR A 145 38.72 17.18 -7.79
CA THR A 145 39.43 17.37 -6.53
C THR A 145 39.70 16.02 -5.91
N ASP A 146 40.89 15.84 -5.32
CA ASP A 146 41.18 14.68 -4.49
C ASP A 146 40.03 14.49 -3.48
N PRO A 147 39.55 13.25 -3.26
CA PRO A 147 38.58 13.00 -2.20
C PRO A 147 39.12 13.62 -0.92
N ALA A 148 38.31 14.45 -0.27
CA ALA A 148 38.73 15.14 0.94
C ALA A 148 39.31 14.10 1.91
N LEU A 149 40.61 14.22 2.21
CA LEU A 149 41.32 13.42 3.23
C LEU A 149 40.65 13.51 4.61
N ASP A 150 39.70 14.43 4.76
CA ASP A 150 38.99 14.76 5.98
C ASP A 150 37.49 14.87 5.69
N ALA A 151 36.79 13.72 5.70
CA ALA A 151 35.34 13.63 5.51
C ALA A 151 34.53 14.43 6.56
N GLY A 152 35.19 14.90 7.63
CA GLY A 152 34.59 15.71 8.69
C GLY A 152 34.49 17.21 8.41
N ARG A 153 35.07 17.75 7.32
CA ARG A 153 35.03 19.20 7.02
C ARG A 153 33.85 19.67 6.18
N HIS A 154 33.08 18.75 5.59
CA HIS A 154 31.90 19.10 4.80
C HIS A 154 30.64 18.68 5.56
N GLU A 155 30.07 19.62 6.30
CA GLU A 155 28.72 19.44 6.86
C GLU A 155 27.72 19.41 5.71
N PHE A 156 27.00 18.28 5.58
CA PHE A 156 25.89 18.18 4.64
C PHE A 156 24.61 18.59 5.37
N GLU A 157 24.03 19.71 4.94
CA GLU A 157 22.70 20.11 5.40
C GLU A 157 21.66 19.17 4.80
N LEU A 158 21.02 18.35 5.65
CA LEU A 158 19.96 17.42 5.26
C LEU A 158 18.57 18.03 5.43
N ARG A 159 18.49 19.36 5.50
CA ARG A 159 17.26 20.11 5.67
C ARG A 159 16.96 20.91 4.41
N THR A 160 15.68 21.09 4.14
CA THR A 160 15.16 21.95 3.09
C THR A 160 14.04 22.82 3.65
N LEU A 161 13.68 23.86 2.91
CA LEU A 161 12.60 24.77 3.30
C LEU A 161 11.28 24.34 2.67
N LEU A 162 10.21 24.41 3.46
CA LEU A 162 8.83 24.26 3.03
C LEU A 162 8.09 25.57 3.31
N GLY A 163 7.56 26.18 2.26
CA GLY A 163 6.82 27.44 2.34
C GLY A 163 7.23 28.41 1.24
N ARG A 164 6.55 29.56 1.18
CA ARG A 164 6.87 30.61 0.22
C ARG A 164 7.96 31.50 0.80
N ILE A 165 9.13 31.47 0.18
CA ILE A 165 10.23 32.39 0.49
C ILE A 165 9.98 33.70 -0.25
N LEU A 166 9.80 34.78 0.50
CA LEU A 166 9.62 36.12 -0.07
C LEU A 166 10.97 36.71 -0.51
N PRO A 167 11.01 37.56 -1.56
CA PRO A 167 12.16 38.38 -1.85
C PRO A 167 12.56 39.24 -0.63
N PRO A 168 13.86 39.54 -0.44
CA PRO A 168 14.33 40.34 0.70
C PRO A 168 13.63 41.69 0.85
N GLU A 169 13.36 42.38 -0.26
CA GLU A 169 12.72 43.69 -0.27
C GLU A 169 11.29 43.63 0.27
N GLU A 170 10.50 42.66 -0.22
CA GLU A 170 9.13 42.44 0.20
C GLU A 170 9.06 41.98 1.67
N LEU A 171 10.01 41.14 2.10
CA LEU A 171 10.09 40.70 3.50
C LEU A 171 10.31 41.89 4.45
N ILE A 172 11.24 42.78 4.11
CA ILE A 172 11.54 43.98 4.91
C ILE A 172 10.34 44.92 4.96
N GLU A 173 9.70 45.15 3.82
CA GLU A 173 8.52 46.02 3.73
C GLU A 173 7.35 45.48 4.56
N ARG A 174 6.97 44.21 4.38
CA ARG A 174 5.91 43.57 5.16
C ARG A 174 6.20 43.56 6.66
N THR A 175 7.46 43.30 7.03
CA THR A 175 7.88 43.32 8.44
C THR A 175 7.73 44.71 9.05
N ARG A 176 8.08 45.77 8.30
CA ARG A 176 7.92 47.16 8.75
C ARG A 176 6.46 47.58 8.89
N ASN A 177 5.61 47.12 7.96
CA ASN A 177 4.18 47.43 7.96
C ASN A 177 3.38 46.56 8.95
N GLY A 178 3.99 45.55 9.58
CA GLY A 178 3.30 44.59 10.45
C GLY A 178 2.34 43.67 9.68
N GLU A 179 2.60 43.44 8.40
CA GLU A 179 1.78 42.59 7.53
C GLU A 179 2.04 41.10 7.78
N TRP A 180 1.07 40.26 7.39
CA TRP A 180 1.23 38.82 7.48
C TRP A 180 2.31 38.30 6.51
N ILE A 181 3.21 37.48 7.05
CA ILE A 181 4.30 36.83 6.32
C ILE A 181 4.00 35.32 6.30
N PRO A 182 4.01 34.68 5.12
CA PRO A 182 3.79 33.25 5.04
C PRO A 182 4.89 32.49 5.82
N PRO A 183 4.52 31.52 6.67
CA PRO A 183 5.51 30.78 7.44
C PRO A 183 6.37 29.91 6.51
N VAL A 184 7.68 29.94 6.73
CA VAL A 184 8.65 29.03 6.11
C VAL A 184 9.18 28.11 7.21
N ARG A 185 9.16 26.81 6.96
CA ARG A 185 9.56 25.79 7.94
C ARG A 185 10.69 24.94 7.38
N GLU A 186 11.69 24.66 8.20
CA GLU A 186 12.68 23.63 7.87
C GLU A 186 12.07 22.24 8.01
N ILE A 187 12.31 21.41 6.99
CA ILE A 187 11.86 20.03 6.92
C ILE A 187 12.98 19.13 6.40
N TYR A 188 12.87 17.84 6.67
CA TYR A 188 13.65 16.83 5.99
C TYR A 188 13.13 16.69 4.55
N PRO A 189 13.98 16.46 3.53
CA PRO A 189 13.59 16.44 2.11
C PRO A 189 12.69 15.26 1.71
N LEU A 190 12.23 14.47 2.69
CA LEU A 190 11.26 13.41 2.51
C LEU A 190 10.07 13.65 3.44
N ILE A 191 8.86 13.52 2.88
CA ILE A 191 7.58 13.65 3.58
C ILE A 191 6.86 12.31 3.53
N ILE A 192 6.23 11.92 4.64
CA ILE A 192 5.35 10.75 4.65
C ILE A 192 4.06 11.12 3.91
N GLY A 193 3.83 10.46 2.77
CA GLY A 193 2.75 10.78 1.85
C GLY A 193 1.34 10.60 2.42
N SER A 194 0.39 11.29 1.79
CA SER A 194 -0.98 11.46 2.27
C SER A 194 -1.80 10.17 2.14
N MET A 195 -2.04 9.51 3.27
CA MET A 195 -2.86 8.31 3.37
C MET A 195 -3.91 8.49 4.46
N SER A 196 -5.18 8.43 4.07
CA SER A 196 -6.28 8.81 4.96
C SER A 196 -6.48 7.87 6.14
N PHE A 197 -6.87 8.45 7.28
CA PHE A 197 -7.43 7.70 8.40
C PHE A 197 -8.69 6.96 7.94
N GLY A 198 -8.64 5.62 7.94
CA GLY A 198 -9.66 4.74 7.36
C GLY A 198 -9.21 4.00 6.11
N ALA A 199 -8.36 4.60 5.26
CA ALA A 199 -7.63 3.82 4.25
C ALA A 199 -6.57 2.95 4.93
N LEU A 200 -5.82 3.55 5.87
CA LEU A 200 -4.99 2.85 6.85
C LEU A 200 -5.82 2.49 8.09
N SER A 201 -5.38 1.45 8.80
CA SER A 201 -5.91 1.17 10.14
C SER A 201 -5.52 2.28 11.12
N PRO A 202 -6.34 2.57 12.14
CA PRO A 202 -6.01 3.54 13.19
C PRO A 202 -4.62 3.31 13.80
N ASN A 203 -4.30 2.05 14.14
CA ASN A 203 -3.02 1.68 14.75
C ASN A 203 -1.83 1.97 13.82
N MET A 204 -1.98 1.74 12.51
CA MET A 204 -0.91 2.04 11.55
C MET A 204 -0.71 3.55 11.41
N TRP A 205 -1.79 4.32 11.36
CA TRP A 205 -1.72 5.77 11.25
C TRP A 205 -1.10 6.41 12.51
N GLU A 206 -1.54 5.98 13.70
CA GLU A 206 -0.95 6.43 14.97
C GLU A 206 0.50 5.99 15.13
N GLY A 207 0.85 4.76 14.69
CA GLY A 207 2.23 4.28 14.69
C GLY A 207 3.15 5.13 13.81
N LEU A 208 2.69 5.56 12.63
CA LEU A 208 3.43 6.51 11.79
C LEU A 208 3.62 7.85 12.49
N MET A 209 2.58 8.36 13.14
CA MET A 209 2.67 9.62 13.89
C MET A 209 3.63 9.53 15.08
N MET A 210 3.65 8.40 15.80
CA MET A 210 4.63 8.15 16.87
C MET A 210 6.06 8.13 16.32
N GLY A 211 6.29 7.50 15.17
CA GLY A 211 7.59 7.50 14.50
C GLY A 211 8.03 8.91 14.08
N VAL A 212 7.11 9.71 13.55
CA VAL A 212 7.38 11.13 13.21
C VAL A 212 7.72 11.93 14.46
N ALA A 213 6.97 11.75 15.55
CA ALA A 213 7.25 12.42 16.81
C ALA A 213 8.64 12.05 17.33
N TYR A 214 9.00 10.76 17.34
CA TYR A 214 10.32 10.29 17.75
C TYR A 214 11.46 10.89 16.89
N LEU A 215 11.29 10.89 15.56
CA LEU A 215 12.28 11.47 14.63
C LEU A 215 12.51 12.96 14.89
N ASN A 216 11.46 13.70 15.20
CA ASN A 216 11.57 15.14 15.46
C ASN A 216 12.09 15.46 16.87
N GLU A 217 11.57 14.79 17.90
CA GLU A 217 11.79 15.16 19.30
C GLU A 217 13.08 14.53 19.86
N GLU A 218 13.41 13.30 19.47
CA GLU A 218 14.56 12.56 20.02
C GLU A 218 15.77 12.63 19.08
N LEU A 219 15.53 12.58 17.76
CA LEU A 219 16.61 12.56 16.77
C LEU A 219 16.86 13.91 16.09
N GLY A 220 15.99 14.91 16.32
CA GLY A 220 16.13 16.24 15.73
C GLY A 220 16.02 16.26 14.19
N ILE A 221 15.41 15.23 13.59
CA ILE A 221 15.21 15.11 12.14
C ILE A 221 13.82 15.66 11.82
N PRO A 222 13.71 16.79 11.08
CA PRO A 222 12.44 17.51 10.93
C PRO A 222 11.49 16.87 9.90
N VAL A 223 11.05 15.64 10.15
CA VAL A 223 10.14 14.90 9.26
C VAL A 223 8.71 15.39 9.41
N ARG A 224 7.96 15.40 8.29
CA ARG A 224 6.54 15.77 8.24
C ARG A 224 5.69 14.63 7.69
N ILE A 225 4.42 14.61 8.06
CA ILE A 225 3.43 13.61 7.62
C ILE A 225 2.15 14.28 7.14
N CYS A 226 1.61 13.82 6.00
CA CYS A 226 0.34 14.28 5.49
C CYS A 226 -0.83 13.40 5.99
N THR A 227 -1.94 14.00 6.41
CA THR A 227 -3.09 13.26 6.98
C THR A 227 -3.85 12.40 5.98
N GLY A 228 -3.82 12.77 4.71
CA GLY A 228 -4.80 12.30 3.74
C GLY A 228 -6.18 12.95 3.92
N GLU A 229 -7.10 12.65 3.01
CA GLU A 229 -8.46 13.22 2.91
C GLU A 229 -9.45 12.79 4.00
N GLY A 230 -9.01 12.05 5.02
CA GLY A 230 -9.90 11.36 5.97
C GLY A 230 -10.16 12.10 7.27
N GLY A 231 -9.69 13.34 7.40
CA GLY A 231 -9.65 14.08 8.65
C GLY A 231 -8.46 13.73 9.53
N CYS A 232 -8.43 14.31 10.72
CA CYS A 232 -7.37 14.15 11.72
C CYS A 232 -8.00 13.85 13.09
N PRO A 233 -7.46 12.92 13.90
CA PRO A 233 -7.99 12.66 15.23
C PRO A 233 -8.04 13.91 16.12
N PRO A 234 -9.15 14.18 16.83
CA PRO A 234 -9.32 15.38 17.67
C PRO A 234 -8.23 15.59 18.73
N ARG A 235 -7.70 14.48 19.27
CA ARG A 235 -6.60 14.51 20.25
C ARG A 235 -5.30 15.03 19.66
N LEU A 236 -5.04 14.77 18.38
CA LEU A 236 -3.84 15.24 17.70
C LEU A 236 -3.96 16.72 17.32
N LEU A 237 -5.15 17.18 16.92
CA LEU A 237 -5.42 18.60 16.66
C LEU A 237 -5.10 19.49 17.87
N ARG A 238 -5.39 19.01 19.08
CA ARG A 238 -5.13 19.71 20.36
C ARG A 238 -3.75 19.40 20.97
N SER A 239 -2.86 18.74 20.22
CA SER A 239 -1.53 18.34 20.68
C SER A 239 -0.45 19.24 20.10
N ARG A 240 0.68 19.38 20.82
CA ARG A 240 1.87 20.09 20.29
C ARG A 240 2.45 19.44 19.02
N PHE A 241 2.16 18.16 18.81
CA PHE A 241 2.69 17.40 17.67
C PHE A 241 2.00 17.74 16.34
N ILE A 242 0.92 18.54 16.35
CA ILE A 242 0.24 19.00 15.13
C ILE A 242 1.18 19.77 14.20
N LYS A 243 2.22 20.42 14.75
CA LYS A 243 3.26 21.12 13.97
C LYS A 243 4.07 20.23 13.02
N TYR A 244 3.98 18.90 13.16
CA TYR A 244 4.61 17.93 12.26
C TYR A 244 3.69 17.43 11.15
N VAL A 245 2.43 17.86 11.18
CA VAL A 245 1.36 17.34 10.35
C VAL A 245 1.01 18.34 9.26
N ILE A 246 0.86 17.85 8.04
CA ILE A 246 0.29 18.57 6.90
C ILE A 246 -1.16 18.11 6.76
N LEU A 247 -2.11 19.02 7.01
CA LEU A 247 -3.54 18.71 6.92
C LEU A 247 -3.99 18.76 5.46
N GLN A 248 -4.58 17.68 4.95
CA GLN A 248 -5.05 17.65 3.56
C GLN A 248 -6.52 18.07 3.44
N ILE A 249 -6.82 18.94 2.48
CA ILE A 249 -8.17 19.27 2.02
C ILE A 249 -8.40 18.67 0.63
N ALA A 250 -9.54 18.02 0.45
CA ALA A 250 -9.94 17.34 -0.79
C ALA A 250 -11.43 17.61 -1.06
N SER A 251 -11.95 17.15 -2.21
CA SER A 251 -13.32 17.45 -2.66
C SER A 251 -14.42 17.03 -1.69
N GLY A 252 -14.20 16.00 -0.86
CA GLY A 252 -15.17 15.54 0.14
C GLY A 252 -15.18 16.31 1.46
N TYR A 253 -14.22 17.22 1.70
CA TYR A 253 -14.06 18.00 2.94
C TYR A 253 -14.15 17.20 4.25
N PHE A 254 -13.89 15.89 4.21
CA PHE A 254 -14.12 15.03 5.37
C PHE A 254 -13.24 15.44 6.56
N GLY A 255 -13.90 15.62 7.71
CA GLY A 255 -13.26 16.01 8.98
C GLY A 255 -12.82 17.48 9.05
N TRP A 256 -13.07 18.30 8.03
CA TRP A 256 -12.74 19.72 8.08
C TRP A 256 -13.60 20.51 9.05
N ASP A 257 -14.85 20.10 9.27
CA ASP A 257 -15.67 20.69 10.33
C ASP A 257 -14.95 20.59 11.69
N GLU A 258 -14.55 19.38 12.09
CA GLU A 258 -13.82 19.17 13.36
C GLU A 258 -12.48 19.92 13.40
N ILE A 259 -11.75 19.97 12.28
CA ILE A 259 -10.49 20.74 12.18
C ILE A 259 -10.74 22.22 12.44
N ILE A 260 -11.75 22.82 11.81
CA ILE A 260 -12.09 24.24 11.97
C ILE A 260 -12.50 24.54 13.40
N HIS A 261 -13.35 23.71 13.99
CA HIS A 261 -13.78 23.87 15.39
C HIS A 261 -12.61 23.72 16.38
N ALA A 262 -11.59 22.93 16.04
CA ALA A 262 -10.42 22.74 16.89
C ALA A 262 -9.40 23.89 16.82
N ILE A 263 -9.45 24.79 15.81
CA ILE A 263 -8.48 25.88 15.62
C ILE A 263 -8.23 26.68 16.91
N PRO A 264 -9.25 27.15 17.66
CA PRO A 264 -9.02 27.93 18.88
C PRO A 264 -8.35 27.15 20.02
N GLU A 265 -8.41 25.82 19.97
CA GLU A 265 -7.86 24.91 20.97
C GLU A 265 -6.51 24.30 20.54
N MET A 266 -6.03 24.61 19.33
CA MET A 266 -4.74 24.10 18.85
C MET A 266 -3.60 24.72 19.66
N LYS A 267 -2.69 23.86 20.12
CA LYS A 267 -1.51 24.31 20.88
C LYS A 267 -0.42 24.91 19.99
N GLU A 268 -0.39 24.47 18.73
CA GLU A 268 0.60 24.82 17.72
C GLU A 268 -0.10 24.85 16.36
N ASP A 269 0.45 25.58 15.39
CA ASP A 269 -0.05 25.54 14.02
C ASP A 269 0.38 24.25 13.30
N PRO A 270 -0.45 23.69 12.41
CA PRO A 270 -0.03 22.61 11.51
C PRO A 270 1.13 23.05 10.60
N CYS A 271 1.91 22.08 10.12
CA CYS A 271 3.07 22.35 9.26
C CYS A 271 2.70 23.04 7.95
N ALA A 272 1.61 22.59 7.31
CA ALA A 272 1.06 23.18 6.11
C ALA A 272 -0.36 22.64 5.87
N ILE A 273 -1.05 23.23 4.90
CA ILE A 273 -2.29 22.69 4.33
C ILE A 273 -1.98 22.18 2.93
N GLU A 274 -2.37 20.93 2.63
CA GLU A 274 -2.23 20.32 1.31
C GLU A 274 -3.58 20.35 0.58
N ILE A 275 -3.67 21.06 -0.54
CA ILE A 275 -4.86 21.08 -1.39
C ILE A 275 -4.75 19.94 -2.41
N LYS A 276 -5.55 18.89 -2.23
CA LYS A 276 -5.58 17.73 -3.12
C LYS A 276 -6.49 18.01 -4.31
N TYR A 277 -5.87 18.28 -5.46
CA TYR A 277 -6.60 18.41 -6.74
C TYR A 277 -6.85 17.04 -7.41
N GLY A 278 -5.96 16.08 -7.21
CA GLY A 278 -6.10 14.74 -7.79
C GLY A 278 -5.07 13.77 -7.22
N GLN A 279 -5.17 12.49 -7.60
CA GLN A 279 -4.22 11.46 -7.19
C GLN A 279 -3.78 10.61 -8.39
N GLY A 280 -2.48 10.27 -8.44
CA GLY A 280 -1.93 9.51 -9.57
C GLY A 280 -2.52 8.10 -9.74
N ALA A 281 -3.08 7.51 -8.68
CA ALA A 281 -3.72 6.19 -8.78
C ALA A 281 -5.07 6.21 -9.53
N LYS A 282 -5.77 7.35 -9.51
CA LYS A 282 -7.03 7.53 -10.21
C LYS A 282 -7.21 9.01 -10.61
N PRO A 283 -6.53 9.45 -11.68
CA PRO A 283 -6.69 10.81 -12.18
C PRO A 283 -8.14 11.02 -12.64
N GLY A 284 -8.80 12.04 -12.11
CA GLY A 284 -10.19 12.39 -12.48
C GLY A 284 -11.30 11.76 -11.64
N ASP A 285 -10.95 11.02 -10.57
CA ASP A 285 -11.93 10.48 -9.60
C ASP A 285 -11.56 10.90 -8.17
N GLY A 286 -12.56 11.21 -7.35
CA GLY A 286 -12.39 11.58 -5.94
C GLY A 286 -12.04 10.38 -5.06
N GLY A 287 -11.68 10.59 -3.81
CA GLY A 287 -11.46 9.50 -2.83
C GLY A 287 -12.59 8.47 -2.76
N LEU A 288 -12.29 7.21 -2.39
CA LEU A 288 -13.33 6.21 -2.10
C LEU A 288 -12.97 5.43 -0.83
N LEU A 289 -13.84 5.53 0.18
CA LEU A 289 -13.80 4.65 1.35
C LEU A 289 -15.05 3.76 1.39
N MET A 290 -14.82 2.45 1.41
CA MET A 290 -15.90 1.45 1.42
C MET A 290 -16.64 1.42 2.76
N TRP A 291 -17.96 1.25 2.71
CA TRP A 291 -18.86 1.25 3.88
C TRP A 291 -18.41 0.37 5.05
N TYR A 292 -17.89 -0.83 4.78
CA TYR A 292 -17.49 -1.79 5.82
C TYR A 292 -16.22 -1.36 6.58
N LYS A 293 -15.51 -0.34 6.08
CA LYS A 293 -14.40 0.31 6.79
C LYS A 293 -14.87 1.50 7.63
N VAL A 294 -16.07 2.04 7.39
CA VAL A 294 -16.59 3.22 8.08
C VAL A 294 -17.20 2.81 9.43
N ASN A 295 -16.32 2.47 10.37
CA ASN A 295 -16.68 2.21 11.76
C ASN A 295 -17.03 3.50 12.51
N LYS A 296 -17.49 3.39 13.76
CA LYS A 296 -17.90 4.54 14.58
C LYS A 296 -16.81 5.61 14.72
N LEU A 297 -15.54 5.21 14.84
CA LEU A 297 -14.41 6.14 14.97
C LEU A 297 -14.15 6.92 13.68
N ILE A 298 -14.15 6.24 12.53
CA ILE A 298 -13.94 6.89 11.23
C ILE A 298 -15.14 7.78 10.89
N ALA A 299 -16.35 7.32 11.19
CA ALA A 299 -17.58 8.09 11.06
C ALA A 299 -17.52 9.41 11.85
N SER A 300 -17.10 9.36 13.13
CA SER A 300 -17.00 10.56 13.96
C SER A 300 -15.92 11.53 13.48
N ILE A 301 -14.75 11.03 13.07
CA ILE A 301 -13.66 11.90 12.56
C ILE A 301 -14.08 12.59 11.27
N ARG A 302 -14.84 11.91 10.40
CA ARG A 302 -15.23 12.43 9.09
C ARG A 302 -16.52 13.26 9.11
N GLY A 303 -17.31 13.20 10.18
CA GLY A 303 -18.63 13.84 10.25
C GLY A 303 -19.69 13.14 9.40
N VAL A 304 -19.63 11.82 9.26
CA VAL A 304 -20.49 11.04 8.35
C VAL A 304 -21.16 9.85 9.06
N PRO A 305 -22.29 9.33 8.57
CA PRO A 305 -22.92 8.14 9.15
C PRO A 305 -22.05 6.88 8.99
N SER A 306 -22.07 6.02 10.01
CA SER A 306 -21.36 4.74 9.98
C SER A 306 -22.02 3.76 9.01
N GLY A 307 -21.22 2.92 8.36
CA GLY A 307 -21.73 1.87 7.47
C GLY A 307 -22.21 2.36 6.10
N VAL A 308 -21.79 3.56 5.67
CA VAL A 308 -22.09 4.11 4.35
C VAL A 308 -20.81 4.28 3.54
N SER A 309 -20.83 3.97 2.25
CA SER A 309 -19.68 4.18 1.36
C SER A 309 -19.52 5.68 1.09
N LEU A 310 -18.27 6.13 1.05
CA LEU A 310 -17.92 7.55 0.91
C LEU A 310 -17.15 7.77 -0.39
N PRO A 311 -17.84 7.95 -1.53
CA PRO A 311 -17.23 8.52 -2.73
C PRO A 311 -17.07 10.04 -2.51
N SER A 312 -15.89 10.57 -2.76
CA SER A 312 -15.70 12.03 -2.86
C SER A 312 -16.07 12.50 -4.27
N PRO A 313 -16.68 13.69 -4.40
CA PRO A 313 -17.00 14.29 -5.69
C PRO A 313 -15.79 14.48 -6.61
#